data_AF-A0A0G0UMQ8-F1
#
_entry.id   AF-A0A0G0UMQ8-F1
#
_cell.length_a   1.000
_cell.length_b   1.000
_cell.length_c   1.000
_cell.angle_alpha   90.00
_cell.angle_beta   90.00
_cell.angle_gamma   90.00
#
_symmetry.space_group_name_H-M   'P 1'
#
loop_
_entity.id
_entity.type
_entity.pdbx_description
1 polymer ?
#
loop_
_entity_poly.entity_id
_entity_poly.type
_entity_poly.pdbx_seq_one_letter_code
_entity_poly.pdbx_strand_id
1 'polypeptide(L)'
;MRKDYEKLFSHLTPPEPPTGLFDRIIFAIKREQELQRTKRLAFGFLVLLVISLSAAPFSVTLLAEQVANSGILYFIETAFNNFGNFPTIWQNFALAIAESLPVVGITLFAVNMIIAVFTLRLFLHRKRLLLGYFMNGMNFS
;
A
#
# COMPACT_ATOMS: atom_id res chain seq x y z
N MET A 1 -35.11 31.61 39.48
CA MET A 1 -34.07 32.65 39.27
C MET A 1 -33.40 32.47 37.90
N ARG A 2 -34.12 32.69 36.78
CA ARG A 2 -33.60 32.37 35.44
C ARG A 2 -33.84 33.48 34.40
N LYS A 3 -34.39 34.62 34.81
CA LYS A 3 -34.94 35.65 33.89
C LYS A 3 -34.10 36.92 33.76
N ASP A 4 -33.15 37.15 34.66
CA ASP A 4 -32.42 38.43 34.71
C ASP A 4 -31.17 38.47 33.83
N TYR A 5 -30.61 37.32 33.45
CA TYR A 5 -29.42 37.28 32.58
C TYR A 5 -29.75 37.52 31.11
N GLU A 6 -30.96 37.18 30.62
CA GLU A 6 -31.34 37.41 29.21
C GLU A 6 -31.40 38.90 28.86
N LYS A 7 -31.73 39.77 29.83
CA LYS A 7 -31.72 41.23 29.66
C LYS A 7 -30.31 41.83 29.57
N LEU A 8 -29.29 41.14 30.05
CA LEU A 8 -27.90 41.62 29.95
C LEU A 8 -27.33 41.42 28.54
N PHE A 9 -27.84 40.42 27.81
CA PHE A 9 -27.39 40.12 26.45
C PHE A 9 -28.25 40.79 25.36
N SER A 10 -29.41 41.36 25.69
CA SER A 10 -30.30 42.04 24.72
C SER A 10 -29.76 43.37 24.19
N HIS A 11 -28.67 43.90 24.77
CA HIS A 11 -28.07 45.18 24.37
C HIS A 11 -26.70 45.04 23.71
N LEU A 12 -26.18 43.80 23.62
CA LEU A 12 -24.94 43.53 22.92
C LEU A 12 -25.27 43.36 21.43
N THR A 13 -25.04 44.40 20.65
CA THR A 13 -24.93 44.26 19.20
C THR A 13 -23.82 43.25 18.92
N PRO A 14 -24.10 42.15 18.21
CA PRO A 14 -23.07 41.17 17.91
C PRO A 14 -21.96 41.89 17.12
N PRO A 15 -20.70 41.86 17.60
CA PRO A 15 -19.61 42.47 16.86
C PRO A 15 -19.53 41.81 15.49
N GLU A 16 -19.50 42.61 14.42
CA GLU A 16 -19.36 42.07 13.07
C GLU A 16 -18.09 41.22 13.01
N PRO A 17 -18.19 39.98 12.51
CA PRO A 17 -17.03 39.11 12.43
C PRO A 17 -15.98 39.76 11.50
N PRO A 18 -14.67 39.66 11.84
CA PRO A 18 -13.60 40.14 10.99
C PRO A 18 -13.75 39.60 9.56
N THR A 19 -13.57 40.47 8.57
CA THR A 19 -13.62 40.10 7.16
C THR A 19 -12.64 38.95 6.88
N GLY A 20 -13.13 37.84 6.32
CA GLY A 20 -12.33 36.64 6.03
C GLY A 20 -12.17 35.63 7.17
N LEU A 21 -12.78 35.84 8.36
CA LEU A 21 -12.75 34.87 9.45
C LEU A 21 -13.36 33.52 9.03
N PHE A 22 -14.45 33.57 8.25
CA PHE A 22 -15.10 32.38 7.70
C PHE A 22 -14.16 31.60 6.77
N ASP A 23 -13.48 32.28 5.83
CA ASP A 23 -12.52 31.64 4.93
C ASP A 23 -11.36 31.01 5.69
N ARG A 24 -10.87 31.68 6.73
CA ARG A 24 -9.77 31.18 7.57
C ARG A 24 -10.17 29.92 8.33
N ILE A 25 -11.40 29.87 8.85
CA ILE A 25 -11.96 28.69 9.54
C ILE A 25 -12.16 27.55 8.54
N ILE A 26 -12.77 27.81 7.38
CA ILE A 26 -12.96 26.80 6.32
C ILE A 26 -11.62 26.23 5.86
N PHE A 27 -10.61 27.07 5.68
CA PHE A 27 -9.27 26.64 5.27
C PHE A 27 -8.59 25.79 6.34
N ALA A 28 -8.71 26.18 7.62
CA ALA A 28 -8.18 25.40 8.74
C ALA A 28 -8.87 24.02 8.86
N ILE A 29 -10.20 23.96 8.71
CA ILE A 29 -10.96 22.71 8.73
C ILE A 29 -10.54 21.79 7.58
N LYS A 30 -10.42 22.34 6.36
CA LYS A 30 -9.99 21.57 5.18
C LYS A 30 -8.59 21.00 5.35
N ARG A 31 -7.67 21.80 5.91
CA ARG A 31 -6.29 21.39 6.22
C ARG A 31 -6.27 20.25 7.24
N GLU A 32 -7.04 20.36 8.32
CA GLU A 32 -7.14 19.32 9.36
C GLU A 32 -7.71 18.00 8.78
N GLN A 33 -8.75 18.10 7.95
CA GLN A 33 -9.36 16.95 7.26
C GLN A 33 -8.37 16.26 6.31
N GLU A 34 -7.63 17.02 5.50
CA GLU A 34 -6.61 16.45 4.61
C GLU A 34 -5.51 15.75 5.42
N LEU A 35 -5.12 16.31 6.56
CA LEU A 35 -4.11 15.75 7.45
C LEU A 35 -4.58 14.44 8.10
N GLN A 36 -5.83 14.39 8.58
CA GLN A 36 -6.43 13.16 9.10
C GLN A 36 -6.61 12.09 8.03
N ARG A 37 -7.09 12.46 6.83
CA ARG A 37 -7.21 11.53 5.69
C ARG A 37 -5.85 10.99 5.28
N THR A 38 -4.83 11.84 5.34
CA THR A 38 -3.44 11.46 5.10
C THR A 38 -2.96 10.48 6.17
N LYS A 39 -3.15 10.76 7.46
CA LYS A 39 -2.78 9.83 8.54
C LYS A 39 -3.47 8.47 8.42
N ARG A 40 -4.77 8.44 8.16
CA ARG A 40 -5.55 7.18 8.03
C ARG A 40 -5.05 6.31 6.87
N LEU A 41 -4.78 6.94 5.72
CA LEU A 41 -4.16 6.25 4.59
C LEU A 41 -2.75 5.75 4.96
N ALA A 42 -1.91 6.58 5.62
CA ALA A 42 -0.57 6.17 6.06
C ALA A 42 -0.62 4.91 6.93
N PHE A 43 -1.55 4.88 7.88
CA PHE A 43 -1.74 3.75 8.77
C PHE A 43 -2.15 2.49 8.01
N GLY A 44 -3.11 2.59 7.08
CA GLY A 44 -3.49 1.48 6.20
C GLY A 44 -2.30 0.93 5.41
N PHE A 45 -1.45 1.81 4.88
CA PHE A 45 -0.22 1.41 4.20
C PHE A 45 0.81 0.75 5.12
N LEU A 46 0.94 1.23 6.36
CA LEU A 46 1.84 0.65 7.35
C LEU A 46 1.42 -0.78 7.70
N VAL A 47 0.12 -1.00 7.89
CA VAL A 47 -0.46 -2.33 8.11
C VAL A 47 -0.22 -3.24 6.90
N LEU A 48 -0.50 -2.75 5.68
CA LEU A 48 -0.22 -3.47 4.43
C LEU A 48 1.26 -3.83 4.27
N LEU A 49 2.15 -2.91 4.65
CA LEU A 49 3.60 -3.12 4.60
C LEU A 49 4.00 -4.25 5.56
N VAL A 50 3.51 -4.22 6.80
CA VAL A 50 3.79 -5.27 7.80
C VAL A 50 3.28 -6.62 7.33
N ILE A 51 2.05 -6.67 6.82
CA ILE A 51 1.46 -7.90 6.25
C ILE A 51 2.35 -8.41 5.11
N SER A 52 2.70 -7.55 4.15
CA SER A 52 3.55 -7.91 3.02
C SER A 52 4.93 -8.41 3.45
N LEU A 53 5.56 -7.74 4.42
CA LEU A 53 6.88 -8.11 4.94
C LEU A 53 6.85 -9.47 5.67
N SER A 54 5.77 -9.74 6.41
CA SER A 54 5.57 -11.01 7.11
C SER A 54 5.20 -12.15 6.15
N ALA A 55 4.45 -11.86 5.10
CA ALA A 55 4.03 -12.84 4.09
C ALA A 55 5.13 -13.15 3.07
N ALA A 56 6.10 -12.25 2.87
CA ALA A 56 7.20 -12.42 1.92
C ALA A 56 8.07 -13.68 2.19
N PRO A 57 8.65 -13.89 3.39
CA PRO A 57 9.46 -15.08 3.65
C PRO A 57 8.62 -16.36 3.53
N PHE A 58 7.38 -16.33 4.03
CA PHE A 58 6.45 -17.45 3.93
C PHE A 58 6.13 -17.82 2.48
N SER A 59 5.90 -16.83 1.63
CA SER A 59 5.62 -17.06 0.21
C SER A 59 6.82 -17.63 -0.54
N VAL A 60 8.04 -17.23 -0.18
CA VAL A 60 9.27 -17.75 -0.78
C VAL A 60 9.51 -19.19 -0.34
N THR A 61 9.37 -19.51 0.95
CA THR A 61 9.54 -20.89 1.44
C THR A 61 8.52 -21.83 0.83
N LEU A 62 7.25 -21.41 0.76
CA LEU A 62 6.17 -22.20 0.17
C LEU A 62 6.39 -22.43 -1.33
N LEU A 63 6.83 -21.42 -2.09
CA LEU A 63 7.16 -21.59 -3.50
C LEU A 63 8.37 -22.53 -3.68
N ALA A 64 9.41 -22.38 -2.85
CA ALA A 64 10.60 -23.23 -2.92
C ALA A 64 10.28 -24.69 -2.62
N GLU A 65 9.46 -24.97 -1.60
CA GLU A 65 8.99 -26.32 -1.29
C GLU A 65 8.15 -26.91 -2.43
N GLN A 66 7.23 -26.12 -3.00
CA GLN A 66 6.40 -26.60 -4.10
C GLN A 66 7.20 -26.87 -5.37
N VAL A 67 8.22 -26.06 -5.67
CA VAL A 67 9.14 -26.30 -6.80
C VAL A 67 10.01 -27.54 -6.56
N ALA A 68 10.49 -27.74 -5.34
CA ALA A 68 11.28 -28.92 -4.98
C ALA A 68 10.45 -30.21 -5.10
N ASN A 69 9.18 -30.17 -4.69
CA ASN A 69 8.29 -31.33 -4.68
C ASN A 69 7.59 -31.60 -6.02
N SER A 70 7.54 -30.62 -6.93
CA SER A 70 6.82 -30.77 -8.21
C SER A 70 7.61 -31.54 -9.27
N GLY A 71 8.92 -31.71 -9.10
CA GLY A 71 9.77 -32.36 -10.10
C GLY A 71 10.01 -31.53 -11.37
N ILE A 72 9.59 -30.25 -11.41
CA ILE A 72 9.83 -29.35 -12.55
C ILE A 72 11.31 -29.28 -12.90
N LEU A 73 12.17 -29.17 -11.89
CA LEU A 73 13.62 -29.10 -12.09
C LEU A 73 14.15 -30.36 -12.81
N TYR A 74 13.62 -31.53 -12.46
CA TYR A 74 13.96 -32.79 -13.12
C TYR A 74 13.51 -32.80 -14.59
N PHE A 75 12.30 -32.30 -14.89
CA PHE A 75 11.83 -32.20 -16.29
C PHE A 75 12.66 -31.21 -17.11
N ILE A 76 13.01 -30.05 -16.54
CA ILE A 76 13.87 -29.05 -17.19
C ILE A 76 15.25 -29.64 -17.46
N GLU A 77 15.87 -30.25 -16.45
CA GLU A 77 17.20 -30.86 -16.57
C GLU A 77 17.21 -31.99 -17.61
N THR A 78 16.19 -32.84 -17.59
CA THR A 78 16.05 -33.94 -18.56
C THR A 78 15.88 -33.42 -19.98
N ALA A 79 15.12 -32.34 -20.17
CA ALA A 79 14.92 -31.71 -21.48
C ALA A 79 16.23 -31.10 -22.02
N PHE A 80 17.03 -30.47 -21.16
CA PHE A 80 18.36 -29.95 -21.53
C PHE A 80 19.36 -31.08 -21.84
N ASN A 81 19.39 -32.13 -21.02
CA ASN A 81 20.30 -33.26 -21.22
C ASN A 81 19.96 -34.08 -22.48
N ASN A 82 18.69 -34.11 -22.90
CA ASN A 82 18.22 -34.81 -24.10
C ASN A 82 17.87 -33.86 -25.25
N PHE A 83 18.62 -32.75 -25.39
CA PHE A 83 18.34 -31.73 -26.39
C PHE A 83 18.31 -32.27 -27.83
N GLY A 84 19.10 -33.32 -28.13
CA GLY A 84 19.14 -33.95 -29.45
C GLY A 84 17.83 -34.60 -29.90
N ASN A 85 17.02 -35.09 -28.95
CA ASN A 85 15.69 -35.67 -29.23
C ASN A 85 14.55 -34.69 -28.90
N PHE A 86 14.87 -33.49 -28.40
CA PHE A 86 13.91 -32.49 -27.95
C PHE A 86 12.78 -32.20 -28.97
N PRO A 87 13.04 -32.05 -30.29
CA PRO A 87 11.98 -31.77 -31.26
C PRO A 87 10.89 -32.85 -31.36
N THR A 88 11.18 -34.08 -30.92
CA THR A 88 10.24 -35.21 -30.96
C THR A 88 9.43 -35.34 -29.67
N ILE A 89 10.00 -34.91 -28.54
CA ILE A 89 9.44 -35.10 -27.18
C ILE A 89 9.01 -33.79 -26.50
N TRP A 90 9.22 -32.62 -27.14
CA TRP A 90 8.95 -31.31 -26.53
C TRP A 90 7.51 -31.14 -26.04
N GLN A 91 6.52 -31.73 -26.74
CA GLN A 91 5.10 -31.66 -26.34
C GLN A 91 4.88 -32.35 -24.99
N ASN A 92 5.48 -33.52 -24.81
CA ASN A 92 5.37 -34.28 -23.56
C ASN A 92 6.06 -33.55 -22.41
N PHE A 93 7.22 -32.93 -22.67
CA PHE A 93 7.89 -32.09 -21.68
C PHE A 93 7.08 -30.83 -21.33
N ALA A 94 6.53 -30.14 -22.32
CA ALA A 94 5.71 -28.96 -22.11
C ALA A 94 4.45 -29.29 -21.27
N LEU A 95 3.79 -30.41 -21.56
CA LEU A 95 2.64 -30.88 -20.80
C LEU A 95 3.02 -31.26 -19.36
N ALA A 96 4.10 -32.02 -19.18
CA ALA A 96 4.58 -32.41 -17.85
C ALA A 96 4.98 -31.19 -16.99
N ILE A 97 5.63 -30.19 -17.59
CA ILE A 97 5.95 -28.93 -16.91
C ILE A 97 4.68 -28.15 -16.57
N ALA A 98 3.70 -28.11 -17.47
CA ALA A 98 2.40 -27.47 -17.24
C ALA A 98 1.61 -28.11 -16.09
N GLU A 99 1.64 -29.44 -15.98
CA GLU A 99 0.94 -30.18 -14.92
C GLU A 99 1.65 -30.09 -13.56
N SER A 100 2.98 -30.01 -13.57
CA SER A 100 3.77 -29.91 -12.34
C SER A 100 3.89 -28.48 -11.80
N LEU A 101 3.43 -27.46 -12.55
CA LEU A 101 3.54 -26.05 -12.18
C LEU A 101 2.88 -25.74 -10.83
N PRO A 102 3.63 -25.17 -9.85
CA PRO A 102 3.08 -24.82 -8.54
C PRO A 102 2.28 -23.52 -8.61
N VAL A 103 1.10 -23.58 -9.24
CA VAL A 103 0.24 -22.42 -9.54
C VAL A 103 -0.08 -21.61 -8.27
N VAL A 104 -0.33 -22.31 -7.15
CA VAL A 104 -0.66 -21.68 -5.86
C VAL A 104 0.52 -20.86 -5.34
N GLY A 105 1.72 -21.45 -5.29
CA GLY A 105 2.93 -20.76 -4.84
C GLY A 105 3.26 -19.55 -5.71
N ILE A 106 3.15 -19.70 -7.03
CA ILE A 106 3.42 -18.61 -7.99
C ILE A 106 2.42 -17.47 -7.79
N THR A 107 1.14 -17.79 -7.60
CA THR A 107 0.09 -16.78 -7.41
C THR A 107 0.28 -16.01 -6.11
N LEU A 108 0.55 -16.71 -5.00
CA LEU A 108 0.83 -16.07 -3.71
C LEU A 108 2.08 -15.17 -3.78
N PHE A 109 3.13 -15.65 -4.45
CA PHE A 109 4.34 -14.86 -4.65
C PHE A 109 4.08 -13.61 -5.49
N ALA A 110 3.36 -13.74 -6.60
CA ALA A 110 3.02 -12.62 -7.48
C ALA A 110 2.16 -11.57 -6.76
N VAL A 111 1.14 -11.99 -6.01
CA VAL A 111 0.29 -11.08 -5.22
C VAL A 111 1.13 -10.33 -4.17
N ASN A 112 1.99 -11.04 -3.43
CA ASN A 112 2.88 -10.41 -2.46
C ASN A 112 3.82 -9.40 -3.13
N MET A 113 4.37 -9.72 -4.30
CA MET A 113 5.25 -8.82 -5.04
C MET A 113 4.50 -7.56 -5.52
N ILE A 114 3.28 -7.70 -6.02
CA ILE A 114 2.43 -6.56 -6.42
C ILE A 114 2.15 -5.66 -5.21
N ILE A 115 1.76 -6.24 -4.08
CA ILE A 115 1.50 -5.48 -2.85
C ILE A 115 2.76 -4.76 -2.37
N ALA A 116 3.92 -5.44 -2.40
CA ALA A 116 5.20 -4.85 -2.01
C ALA A 116 5.57 -3.65 -2.91
N VAL A 117 5.49 -3.81 -4.24
CA VAL A 117 5.78 -2.74 -5.21
C VAL A 117 4.80 -1.58 -5.06
N PHE A 118 3.51 -1.87 -4.90
CA PHE A 118 2.47 -0.85 -4.70
C PHE A 118 2.74 -0.04 -3.44
N THR A 119 3.04 -0.73 -2.33
CA THR A 119 3.35 -0.10 -1.05
C THR A 119 4.63 0.75 -1.15
N LEU A 120 5.68 0.24 -1.79
CA LEU A 120 6.94 0.95 -1.98
C LEU A 120 6.77 2.21 -2.84
N ARG A 121 6.08 2.10 -3.99
CA ARG A 121 5.84 3.21 -4.91
C ARG A 121 5.08 4.33 -4.21
N LEU A 122 4.07 3.98 -3.42
CA LEU A 122 3.24 4.96 -2.73
C LEU A 122 3.95 5.59 -1.53
N PHE A 123 4.76 4.83 -0.80
CA PHE A 123 5.63 5.34 0.25
C PHE A 123 6.63 6.38 -0.29
N LEU A 124 7.25 6.10 -1.45
CA LEU A 124 8.13 7.04 -2.14
C LEU A 124 7.39 8.32 -2.57
N HIS A 125 6.18 8.18 -3.10
CA HIS A 125 5.37 9.33 -3.51
C HIS A 125 4.99 10.23 -2.32
N ARG A 126 4.71 9.63 -1.17
CA ARG A 126 4.36 10.36 0.05
C ARG A 126 5.53 10.98 0.81
N LYS A 127 6.71 10.37 0.79
CA LYS A 127 7.91 10.99 1.38
C LYS A 127 8.16 12.37 0.79
N ARG A 128 7.92 12.56 -0.52
CA ARG A 128 8.03 13.85 -1.19
C ARG A 128 7.02 14.89 -0.65
N LEU A 129 5.80 14.47 -0.35
CA LEU A 129 4.76 15.35 0.23
C LEU A 129 5.05 15.72 1.69
N LEU A 130 5.54 14.76 2.51
CA LEU A 130 5.91 15.03 3.90
C LEU A 130 7.16 15.91 4.02
N LEU A 131 8.17 15.71 3.16
CA LEU A 131 9.35 16.59 3.09
C LEU A 131 8.99 18.01 2.68
N GLY A 132 8.08 18.18 1.71
CA GLY A 132 7.58 19.52 1.34
C GLY A 132 6.87 20.23 2.50
N TYR A 133 6.14 19.49 3.34
CA TYR A 133 5.49 20.05 4.52
C TYR A 133 6.47 20.43 5.64
N PHE A 134 7.50 19.59 5.85
CA PHE A 134 8.53 19.84 6.86
C PHE A 134 9.42 21.03 6.48
N MET A 135 9.76 21.19 5.19
CA MET A 135 10.55 22.33 4.71
C MET A 135 9.76 23.64 4.74
N ASN A 136 8.44 23.63 4.45
CA ASN A 136 7.61 24.83 4.58
C ASN A 136 7.27 25.19 6.03
N GLY A 137 7.34 24.24 6.97
CA GLY A 137 7.15 24.50 8.40
C GLY A 137 8.30 25.27 9.06
N MET A 138 9.50 25.24 8.49
CA MET A 138 10.67 25.97 9.02
C MET A 138 10.75 27.45 8.56
N ASN A 139 9.92 27.87 7.60
CA ASN A 139 9.91 29.25 7.10
C ASN A 139 8.90 30.18 7.82
N PHE A 140 8.27 29.72 8.90
CA PHE A 140 7.31 30.50 9.68
C PHE A 140 7.70 30.68 11.16
N SER A 141 8.98 30.53 11.49
CA SER A 141 9.53 30.94 12.79
C SER A 141 10.36 32.19 12.69
#